data_AF-A0A9P0CWU4-F1
#
_entry.id   AF-A0A9P0CWU4-F1
#
_cell.length_a   1.000
_cell.length_b   1.000
_cell.length_c   1.000
_cell.angle_alpha   90.00
_cell.angle_beta   90.00
_cell.angle_gamma   90.00
#
_symmetry.space_group_name_H-M   'P 1'
#
loop_
_entity.id
_entity.type
_entity.pdbx_description
1 polymer ?
#
loop_
_entity_poly.entity_id
_entity_poly.type
_entity_poly.pdbx_seq_one_letter_code
_entity_poly.pdbx_strand_id
1 'polypeptide(L)'
;MFYNRVEINKDEKLMATPKAVRKMADLATLDADNESDIQILDKINKLAYIYLPDGWLDWKVTELFTEDLLGDEMDAQLLNNIRFALPTVGLARAFRPKATSLSERIYRDMKLKMLDRPFCVRLIIGPLPLAAQIRGSVAQNKILLASLAEMKPIMIPRKEACNN
;
A
#
# COMPACT_ATOMS: atom_id res chain seq x y z
N MET A 1 31.04 51.35 -6.91
CA MET A 1 29.80 50.68 -6.45
C MET A 1 29.61 49.45 -7.30
N PHE A 2 30.02 48.28 -6.80
CA PHE A 2 29.85 47.01 -7.49
C PHE A 2 28.65 46.30 -6.86
N TYR A 3 27.60 46.07 -7.66
CA TYR A 3 26.52 45.16 -7.28
C TYR A 3 27.05 43.73 -7.41
N ASN A 4 27.29 43.08 -6.27
CA ASN A 4 27.59 41.66 -6.22
C ASN A 4 26.33 40.88 -6.60
N ARG A 5 26.36 40.26 -7.78
CA ARG A 5 25.41 39.26 -8.24
C ARG A 5 25.76 37.96 -7.51
N VAL A 6 24.94 37.56 -6.53
CA VAL A 6 25.06 36.24 -5.91
C VAL A 6 24.59 35.23 -6.95
N GLU A 7 25.54 34.57 -7.62
CA GLU A 7 25.26 33.38 -8.41
C GLU A 7 24.95 32.23 -7.44
N ILE A 8 23.66 31.95 -7.27
CA ILE A 8 23.19 30.77 -6.56
C ILE A 8 23.44 29.59 -7.51
N ASN A 9 24.45 28.78 -7.18
CA ASN A 9 24.76 27.53 -7.85
C ASN A 9 23.52 26.62 -7.87
N LYS A 10 23.15 26.16 -9.07
CA LYS A 10 22.03 25.24 -9.34
C LYS A 10 22.33 23.77 -9.02
N ASP A 11 23.45 23.49 -8.34
CA ASP A 11 23.98 22.15 -8.09
C ASP A 11 23.95 21.74 -6.60
N GLU A 12 22.99 22.25 -5.83
CA GLU A 12 22.56 21.53 -4.64
C GLU A 12 21.81 20.28 -5.10
N LYS A 13 22.59 19.20 -5.24
CA LYS A 13 22.15 17.81 -5.18
C LYS A 13 20.81 17.71 -4.46
N LEU A 14 19.80 17.17 -5.15
CA LEU A 14 18.74 16.41 -4.51
C LEU A 14 19.42 15.31 -3.67
N MET A 15 19.83 15.64 -2.44
CA MET A 15 20.05 14.66 -1.41
C MET A 15 18.65 14.14 -1.12
N ALA A 16 18.26 13.07 -1.82
CA ALA A 16 17.18 12.23 -1.38
C ALA A 16 17.50 11.84 0.06
N THR A 17 16.83 12.47 1.01
CA THR A 17 16.89 12.10 2.41
C THR A 17 16.66 10.59 2.47
N PRO A 18 17.52 9.81 3.15
CA PRO A 18 17.34 8.37 3.22
C PRO A 18 15.94 8.08 3.73
N LYS A 19 15.09 7.52 2.87
CA LYS A 19 13.73 7.17 3.25
C LYS A 19 13.82 6.15 4.39
N ALA A 20 13.27 6.49 5.55
CA ALA A 20 13.40 5.67 6.74
C ALA A 20 12.84 4.26 6.46
N VAL A 21 13.52 3.22 6.92
CA VAL A 21 13.05 1.84 6.75
C VAL A 21 12.42 1.41 8.07
N ARG A 22 11.15 0.98 8.03
CA ARG A 22 10.41 0.47 9.18
C ARG A 22 10.09 -1.01 9.01
N LYS A 23 9.74 -1.69 10.11
CA LYS A 23 9.16 -3.03 10.05
C LYS A 23 7.65 -2.95 9.86
N MET A 24 7.06 -3.99 9.26
CA MET A 24 5.60 -4.11 9.17
C MET A 24 4.91 -4.11 10.54
N ALA A 25 5.55 -4.71 11.55
CA ALA A 25 5.04 -4.72 12.93
C ALA A 25 4.76 -3.30 13.47
N ASP A 26 5.70 -2.37 13.26
CA ASP A 26 5.60 -0.99 13.76
C ASP A 26 4.44 -0.23 13.09
N LEU A 27 4.11 -0.60 11.84
CA LEU A 27 3.02 0.02 11.09
C LEU A 27 1.67 -0.57 11.46
N ALA A 28 1.62 -1.86 11.81
CA ALA A 28 0.39 -2.55 12.19
C ALA A 28 -0.19 -2.06 13.53
N THR A 29 0.64 -1.42 14.36
CA THR A 29 0.25 -0.83 15.66
C THR A 29 -0.18 0.63 15.57
N LEU A 30 -0.16 1.25 14.39
CA LEU A 30 -0.61 2.64 14.25
C LEU A 30 -2.13 2.70 14.30
N ASP A 31 -2.66 3.47 15.25
CA ASP A 31 -4.10 3.63 15.45
C ASP A 31 -4.76 4.47 14.34
N ALA A 32 -6.08 4.36 14.28
CA ALA A 32 -6.92 5.22 13.47
C ALA A 32 -7.34 6.49 14.19
N ASP A 33 -7.66 7.52 13.43
CA ASP A 33 -8.25 8.75 13.98
C ASP A 33 -9.69 8.59 14.47
N ASN A 34 -10.42 7.56 14.00
CA ASN A 34 -11.83 7.33 14.38
C ASN A 34 -12.18 5.85 14.52
N GLU A 35 -13.22 5.57 15.32
CA GLU A 35 -13.64 4.21 15.70
C GLU A 35 -14.01 3.31 14.50
N SER A 36 -14.69 3.86 13.49
CA SER A 36 -15.03 3.10 12.28
C SER A 36 -13.77 2.59 11.58
N ASP A 37 -12.76 3.45 11.44
CA ASP A 37 -11.51 3.10 10.81
C ASP A 37 -10.65 2.19 11.70
N ILE A 38 -10.75 2.28 13.03
CA ILE A 38 -10.16 1.29 13.96
C ILE A 38 -10.72 -0.10 13.65
N GLN A 39 -12.05 -0.23 13.57
CA GLN A 39 -12.69 -1.52 13.32
C GLN A 39 -12.35 -2.10 11.95
N ILE A 40 -12.20 -1.24 10.93
CA ILE A 40 -11.75 -1.68 9.60
C ILE A 40 -10.31 -2.15 9.66
N LEU A 41 -9.41 -1.38 10.29
CA LEU A 41 -7.99 -1.71 10.39
C LEU A 41 -7.77 -2.99 11.20
N ASP A 42 -8.51 -3.19 12.30
CA ASP A 42 -8.47 -4.45 13.08
C ASP A 42 -8.84 -5.67 12.22
N LYS A 43 -9.88 -5.56 11.39
CA LYS A 43 -10.24 -6.65 10.45
C LYS A 43 -9.16 -6.89 9.41
N ILE A 44 -8.53 -5.85 8.89
CA ILE A 44 -7.43 -5.98 7.92
C ILE A 44 -6.19 -6.61 8.60
N ASN A 45 -5.86 -6.20 9.82
CA ASN A 45 -4.79 -6.80 10.62
C ASN A 45 -5.06 -8.30 10.85
N LYS A 46 -6.29 -8.67 11.23
CA LYS A 46 -6.69 -10.08 11.36
C LYS A 46 -6.52 -10.84 10.04
N LEU A 47 -6.91 -10.26 8.91
CA LEU A 47 -6.66 -10.88 7.59
C LEU A 47 -5.16 -11.07 7.33
N ALA A 48 -4.33 -10.09 7.68
CA ALA A 48 -2.89 -10.20 7.55
C ALA A 48 -2.32 -11.34 8.39
N TYR A 49 -2.72 -11.46 9.67
CA TYR A 49 -2.31 -12.57 10.53
C TYR A 49 -2.77 -13.95 10.05
N ILE A 50 -3.93 -14.05 9.40
CA ILE A 50 -4.46 -15.33 8.92
C ILE A 50 -3.76 -15.79 7.63
N TYR A 51 -3.46 -14.86 6.72
CA TYR A 51 -3.08 -15.21 5.36
C TYR A 51 -1.63 -14.94 5.01
N LEU A 52 -1.00 -13.91 5.59
CA LEU A 52 0.40 -13.61 5.25
C LEU A 52 1.33 -14.70 5.80
N PRO A 53 2.42 -15.02 5.07
CA PRO A 53 3.35 -16.05 5.49
C PRO A 53 4.12 -15.64 6.74
N ASP A 54 4.66 -16.63 7.46
CA ASP A 54 5.47 -16.40 8.65
C ASP A 54 6.61 -15.40 8.40
N GLY A 55 6.89 -14.57 9.41
CA GLY A 55 7.91 -13.53 9.34
C GLY A 55 7.50 -12.26 8.59
N TRP A 56 6.23 -12.13 8.16
CA TRP A 56 5.76 -10.92 7.47
C TRP A 56 5.87 -9.65 8.33
N LEU A 57 5.79 -9.78 9.65
CA LEU A 57 5.98 -8.67 10.60
C LEU A 57 7.39 -8.06 10.52
N ASP A 58 8.39 -8.84 10.13
CA ASP A 58 9.78 -8.40 9.98
C ASP A 58 10.10 -7.84 8.59
N TRP A 59 9.13 -7.82 7.67
CA TRP A 59 9.35 -7.23 6.36
C TRP A 59 9.74 -5.76 6.48
N LYS A 60 10.90 -5.43 5.89
CA LYS A 60 11.43 -4.08 5.82
C LYS A 60 10.78 -3.33 4.69
N VAL A 61 10.26 -2.15 5.02
CA VAL A 61 9.48 -1.32 4.11
C VAL A 61 9.92 0.12 4.21
N THR A 62 10.11 0.75 3.05
CA THR A 62 10.53 2.15 2.94
C THR A 62 9.38 3.04 3.37
N GLU A 63 9.56 3.99 4.27
CA GLU A 63 8.55 5.00 4.61
C GLU A 63 8.31 5.91 3.40
N LEU A 64 7.05 5.93 2.96
CA LEU A 64 6.53 6.64 1.80
C LEU A 64 5.13 7.07 2.15
N PHE A 65 4.83 8.35 1.94
CA PHE A 65 3.47 8.85 2.01
C PHE A 65 2.73 8.55 0.71
N THR A 66 1.41 8.67 0.74
CA THR A 66 0.57 8.36 -0.42
C THR A 66 0.85 9.33 -1.56
N GLU A 67 1.12 10.59 -1.23
CA GLU A 67 1.51 11.65 -2.14
C GLU A 67 2.83 11.33 -2.85
N ASP A 68 3.81 10.75 -2.13
CA ASP A 68 5.09 10.30 -2.71
C ASP A 68 4.92 9.13 -3.71
N LEU A 69 3.83 8.39 -3.58
CA LEU A 69 3.57 7.17 -4.33
C LEU A 69 2.66 7.40 -5.54
N LEU A 70 1.68 8.28 -5.40
CA LEU A 70 0.59 8.46 -6.36
C LEU A 70 0.52 9.87 -6.94
N GLY A 71 1.32 10.82 -6.43
CA GLY A 71 1.28 12.22 -6.80
C GLY A 71 0.09 12.97 -6.18
N ASP A 72 -0.04 14.26 -6.53
CA ASP A 72 -1.11 15.13 -6.02
C ASP A 72 -2.51 14.76 -6.56
N GLU A 73 -2.58 14.25 -7.80
CA GLU A 73 -3.83 13.75 -8.39
C GLU A 73 -3.75 12.24 -8.61
N MET A 74 -4.59 11.51 -7.88
CA MET A 74 -4.61 10.06 -7.95
C MET A 74 -5.26 9.57 -9.25
N ASP A 75 -4.44 9.01 -10.14
CA ASP A 75 -4.91 8.38 -11.38
C ASP A 75 -5.86 7.21 -11.09
N ALA A 76 -7.09 7.31 -11.60
CA ALA A 76 -8.12 6.29 -11.46
C ALA A 76 -7.71 4.95 -12.10
N GLN A 77 -6.93 4.98 -13.18
CA GLN A 77 -6.41 3.76 -13.83
C GLN A 77 -5.38 3.07 -12.95
N LEU A 78 -4.45 3.83 -12.36
CA LEU A 78 -3.52 3.32 -11.35
C LEU A 78 -4.26 2.71 -10.17
N LEU A 79 -5.20 3.44 -9.56
CA LEU A 79 -6.00 2.97 -8.42
C LEU A 79 -6.70 1.64 -8.72
N ASN A 80 -7.29 1.52 -9.92
CA ASN A 80 -7.96 0.29 -10.35
C ASN A 80 -6.99 -0.91 -10.42
N ASN A 81 -5.75 -0.66 -10.80
CA ASN A 81 -4.70 -1.68 -10.93
C ASN A 81 -3.96 -2.03 -9.64
N ILE A 82 -4.13 -1.24 -8.57
CA ILE A 82 -3.54 -1.57 -7.26
C ILE A 82 -4.00 -2.94 -6.77
N ARG A 83 -3.06 -3.78 -6.35
CA ARG A 83 -3.30 -5.09 -5.75
C ARG A 83 -2.61 -5.17 -4.40
N PHE A 84 -3.29 -5.76 -3.43
CA PHE A 84 -2.79 -5.95 -2.07
C PHE A 84 -2.42 -7.41 -1.83
N ALA A 85 -1.49 -7.64 -0.92
CA ALA A 85 -1.08 -8.95 -0.39
C ALA A 85 -2.14 -9.56 0.54
N LEU A 86 -3.42 -9.37 0.25
CA LEU A 86 -4.53 -9.88 1.06
C LEU A 86 -5.66 -10.39 0.17
N PRO A 87 -6.50 -11.31 0.66
CA PRO A 87 -7.64 -11.81 -0.12
C PRO A 87 -8.60 -10.69 -0.48
N THR A 88 -8.94 -10.56 -1.77
CA THR A 88 -9.79 -9.46 -2.26
C THR A 88 -11.18 -9.49 -1.64
N VAL A 89 -11.77 -10.68 -1.48
CA VAL A 89 -13.07 -10.86 -0.81
C VAL A 89 -12.96 -10.57 0.69
N GLY A 90 -11.84 -10.91 1.31
CA GLY A 90 -11.57 -10.58 2.72
C GLY A 90 -11.56 -9.06 2.94
N LEU A 91 -10.79 -8.34 2.11
CA LEU A 91 -10.76 -6.88 2.12
C LEU A 91 -12.14 -6.27 1.88
N ALA A 92 -12.88 -6.77 0.89
CA ALA A 92 -14.27 -6.37 0.63
C ALA A 92 -15.13 -6.45 1.90
N ARG A 93 -15.09 -7.59 2.59
CA ARG A 93 -15.86 -7.86 3.81
C ARG A 93 -15.37 -7.07 5.03
N ALA A 94 -14.10 -6.67 5.08
CA ALA A 94 -13.60 -5.81 6.15
C ALA A 94 -14.35 -4.46 6.18
N PHE A 95 -14.59 -3.86 5.01
CA PHE A 95 -15.35 -2.60 4.88
C PHE A 95 -16.85 -2.83 4.84
N ARG A 96 -17.32 -3.87 4.16
CA ARG A 96 -18.75 -4.16 4.01
C ARG A 96 -19.04 -5.64 4.28
N PRO A 97 -19.22 -6.04 5.56
CA PRO A 97 -19.33 -7.45 5.94
C PRO A 97 -20.47 -8.22 5.26
N LYS A 98 -21.56 -7.52 4.91
CA LYS A 98 -22.77 -8.10 4.30
C LYS A 98 -22.83 -7.94 2.78
N ALA A 99 -21.80 -7.37 2.14
CA ALA A 99 -21.83 -7.17 0.70
C ALA A 99 -21.61 -8.50 -0.05
N THR A 100 -22.51 -8.80 -0.97
CA THR A 100 -22.40 -9.92 -1.92
C THR A 100 -21.78 -9.49 -3.25
N SER A 101 -21.75 -8.19 -3.53
CA SER A 101 -21.06 -7.61 -4.68
C SER A 101 -20.50 -6.23 -4.34
N LEU A 102 -19.49 -5.80 -5.08
CA LEU A 102 -18.91 -4.46 -4.95
C LEU A 102 -18.91 -3.75 -6.30
N SER A 103 -19.55 -2.58 -6.32
CA SER A 103 -19.42 -1.66 -7.45
C SER A 103 -17.98 -1.14 -7.55
N GLU A 104 -17.57 -0.75 -8.76
CA GLU A 104 -16.23 -0.20 -8.97
C GLU A 104 -15.99 1.07 -8.14
N ARG A 105 -17.01 1.92 -8.01
CA ARG A 105 -16.95 3.13 -7.18
C ARG A 105 -16.64 2.79 -5.73
N ILE A 106 -17.40 1.88 -5.11
CA ILE A 106 -17.19 1.48 -3.72
C ILE A 106 -15.81 0.84 -3.54
N TYR A 107 -15.38 0.00 -4.50
CA TYR A 107 -14.07 -0.63 -4.41
C TYR A 107 -12.94 0.40 -4.50
N ARG A 108 -13.08 1.46 -5.31
CA ARG A 108 -12.14 2.58 -5.36
C ARG A 108 -12.11 3.36 -4.05
N ASP A 109 -13.27 3.69 -3.49
CA ASP A 109 -13.37 4.39 -2.20
C ASP A 109 -12.70 3.59 -1.07
N MET A 110 -12.83 2.26 -1.08
CA MET A 110 -12.13 1.38 -0.15
C MET A 110 -10.61 1.45 -0.30
N LYS A 111 -10.11 1.39 -1.54
CA LYS A 111 -8.67 1.48 -1.80
C LYS A 111 -8.09 2.81 -1.33
N LEU A 112 -8.80 3.91 -1.57
CA LEU A 112 -8.45 5.23 -1.07
C LEU A 112 -8.25 5.22 0.45
N LYS A 113 -9.26 4.75 1.20
CA LYS A 113 -9.16 4.63 2.65
C LYS A 113 -8.02 3.72 3.11
N MET A 114 -7.70 2.67 2.35
CA MET A 114 -6.54 1.84 2.63
C MET A 114 -5.24 2.62 2.40
N LEU A 115 -5.15 3.43 1.35
CA LEU A 115 -3.95 4.21 1.05
C LEU A 115 -3.66 5.28 2.09
N ASP A 116 -4.67 5.79 2.80
CA ASP A 116 -4.47 6.70 3.94
C ASP A 116 -3.72 6.04 5.12
N ARG A 117 -3.49 4.71 5.06
CA ARG A 117 -2.85 3.95 6.14
C ARG A 117 -1.49 3.42 5.72
N PRO A 118 -0.40 3.82 6.41
CA PRO A 118 0.94 3.35 6.09
C PRO A 118 1.06 1.83 6.02
N PHE A 119 0.42 1.11 6.95
CA PHE A 119 0.37 -0.35 6.95
C PHE A 119 -0.19 -0.93 5.64
N CYS A 120 -1.35 -0.43 5.21
CA CYS A 120 -2.04 -0.91 4.02
C CYS A 120 -1.30 -0.57 2.72
N VAL A 121 -0.66 0.61 2.65
CA VAL A 121 0.24 0.99 1.56
C VAL A 121 1.33 -0.07 1.38
N ARG A 122 1.87 -0.60 2.48
CA ARG A 122 2.90 -1.64 2.41
C ARG A 122 2.39 -3.00 1.98
N LEU A 123 1.09 -3.24 2.04
CA LEU A 123 0.53 -4.47 1.48
C LEU A 123 0.43 -4.43 -0.05
N ILE A 124 0.75 -3.32 -0.71
CA ILE A 124 0.70 -3.25 -2.18
C ILE A 124 1.77 -4.15 -2.81
N ILE A 125 1.33 -4.99 -3.74
CA ILE A 125 2.14 -5.93 -4.54
C ILE A 125 2.06 -5.67 -6.05
N GLY A 126 1.18 -4.77 -6.47
CA GLY A 126 1.04 -4.37 -7.86
C GLY A 126 0.35 -3.02 -7.99
N PRO A 127 0.61 -2.25 -9.06
CA PRO A 127 1.48 -2.59 -10.20
C PRO A 127 2.98 -2.58 -9.85
N LEU A 128 3.81 -3.22 -10.69
CA LEU A 128 5.24 -3.46 -10.39
C LEU A 128 6.04 -2.17 -10.08
N PRO A 129 5.90 -1.05 -10.81
CA PRO A 129 6.65 0.17 -10.50
C PRO A 129 6.36 0.66 -9.07
N LEU A 130 5.09 0.66 -8.68
CA LEU A 130 4.64 1.07 -7.36
C LEU A 130 5.15 0.13 -6.26
N ALA A 131 5.00 -1.18 -6.47
CA ALA A 131 5.44 -2.18 -5.49
C ALA A 131 6.97 -2.18 -5.33
N ALA A 132 7.73 -2.00 -6.42
CA ALA A 132 9.18 -1.89 -6.38
C ALA A 132 9.64 -0.64 -5.64
N GLN A 133 8.96 0.50 -5.81
CA GLN A 133 9.23 1.73 -5.06
C GLN A 133 9.02 1.53 -3.55
N ILE A 134 7.93 0.86 -3.17
CA ILE A 134 7.62 0.53 -1.76
C ILE A 134 8.67 -0.39 -1.14
N ARG A 135 9.17 -1.37 -1.92
CA ARG A 135 10.18 -2.35 -1.46
C ARG A 135 11.62 -1.89 -1.67
N GLY A 136 11.83 -0.71 -2.24
CA GLY A 136 13.14 -0.17 -2.61
C GLY A 136 13.80 -0.84 -3.83
N SER A 137 13.29 -1.98 -4.32
CA SER A 137 13.77 -2.59 -5.56
C SER A 137 12.80 -3.62 -6.15
N VAL A 138 12.96 -3.91 -7.45
CA VAL A 138 12.25 -4.99 -8.14
C VAL A 138 12.63 -6.36 -7.57
N ALA A 139 13.89 -6.56 -7.18
CA ALA A 139 14.36 -7.83 -6.62
C ALA A 139 13.65 -8.16 -5.29
N GLN A 140 13.56 -7.19 -4.38
CA GLN A 140 12.83 -7.35 -3.12
C GLN A 140 11.33 -7.62 -3.35
N ASN A 141 10.71 -6.95 -4.31
CA ASN A 141 9.32 -7.24 -4.67
C ASN A 141 9.13 -8.66 -5.21
N LYS A 142 10.08 -9.20 -5.99
CA LYS A 142 10.02 -10.58 -6.48
C LYS A 142 10.13 -11.61 -5.35
N ILE A 143 11.01 -11.37 -4.38
CA ILE A 143 11.16 -12.24 -3.19
C ILE A 143 9.85 -12.31 -2.42
N LEU A 144 9.20 -11.16 -2.19
CA LEU A 144 7.88 -11.09 -1.59
C LEU A 144 6.82 -11.85 -2.41
N LEU A 145 6.75 -11.64 -3.72
CA LEU A 145 5.77 -12.32 -4.56
C LEU A 145 5.97 -13.84 -4.58
N ALA A 146 7.19 -14.31 -4.35
CA ALA A 146 7.50 -15.73 -4.18
C ALA A 146 6.99 -16.26 -2.83
N SER A 147 7.13 -15.50 -1.73
CA SER A 147 6.58 -15.91 -0.43
C SER A 147 5.04 -15.89 -0.40
N LEU A 148 4.41 -15.11 -1.27
CA LEU A 148 2.95 -15.04 -1.44
C LEU A 148 2.40 -16.02 -2.50
N ALA A 149 3.21 -16.96 -3.00
CA ALA A 149 2.82 -17.81 -4.13
C ALA A 149 1.51 -18.59 -3.89
N GLU A 150 1.32 -19.12 -2.69
CA GLU A 150 0.13 -19.88 -2.30
C GLU A 150 -1.13 -19.01 -2.19
N MET A 151 -0.97 -17.71 -1.95
CA MET A 151 -2.08 -16.76 -1.85
C MET A 151 -2.56 -16.23 -3.20
N LYS A 152 -1.81 -16.45 -4.30
CA LYS A 152 -2.16 -15.91 -5.62
C LYS A 152 -3.60 -16.21 -6.06
N PRO A 153 -4.17 -17.41 -5.83
CA PRO A 153 -5.54 -17.72 -6.23
C PRO A 153 -6.62 -16.87 -5.56
N ILE A 154 -6.33 -16.25 -4.40
CA ILE A 154 -7.30 -15.44 -3.64
C ILE A 154 -7.02 -13.93 -3.70
N MET A 155 -5.86 -13.53 -4.24
CA MET A 155 -5.47 -12.14 -4.51
C MET A 155 -5.90 -11.67 -5.92
N ILE A 156 -7.12 -12.02 -6.30
CA ILE A 156 -7.67 -11.80 -7.65
C ILE A 156 -8.25 -10.39 -7.84
N PRO A 157 -8.34 -9.88 -9.08
CA PRO A 157 -9.05 -8.63 -9.37
C PRO A 157 -10.52 -8.65 -8.91
N ARG A 158 -11.08 -7.48 -8.58
CA ARG A 158 -12.50 -7.31 -8.19
C ARG A 158 -13.46 -8.02 -9.14
N LYS A 159 -13.23 -7.88 -10.46
CA LYS A 159 -14.09 -8.47 -11.50
C LYS A 159 -14.19 -9.99 -11.35
N GLU A 160 -13.09 -10.65 -11.01
CA GLU A 160 -13.05 -12.10 -10.78
C GLU A 160 -13.63 -12.45 -9.40
N ALA A 161 -13.38 -11.61 -8.38
CA ALA A 161 -13.92 -11.80 -7.04
C ALA A 161 -15.45 -11.68 -6.94
N CYS A 162 -16.11 -11.00 -7.89
CA CYS A 162 -17.58 -10.93 -7.91
C CYS A 162 -18.24 -12.22 -8.42
N ASN A 163 -17.48 -13.13 -9.01
CA ASN A 163 -17.98 -14.39 -9.60
C ASN A 163 -17.67 -15.62 -8.72
N ASN A 164 -17.07 -15.41 -7.54
CA ASN A 164 -16.73 -16.43 -6.54
C ASN A 164 -17.58 -16.22 -5.28
#